data_AF-A0A1Q3B670-F1
#
_entry.id   AF-A0A1Q3B670-F1
#
_cell.length_a   1.000
_cell.length_b   1.000
_cell.length_c   1.000
_cell.angle_alpha   90.00
_cell.angle_beta   90.00
_cell.angle_gamma   90.00
#
_symmetry.space_group_name_H-M   'P 1'
#
loop_
_entity.id
_entity.type
_entity.pdbx_description
1 polymer ?
#
loop_
_entity_poly.entity_id
_entity_poly.type
_entity_poly.pdbx_seq_one_letter_code
_entity_poly.pdbx_strand_id
1 'polypeptide(L)'
;FNFNSAKSHEKFQNGQIWSFYSDEDGLPKYYGQIKNIESGPDFKLHVRSLSACPQKNSMIRWRDKNMPICCGRFKVKKGELEAYTSTTSFSHLLRVEPADKNDVYVILPRKGEVWALYRNWSAETKLSDLEYCKYDIVEVLEDTDMGRKVKVLERVDGFNSVFKTRLKDGVADTMEIPQLELLRFSHQIPAFQLTEETGGSLRGCLELDPSAVP
;
A
#
# COMPACT_ATOMS: atom_id res chain seq x y z
N PHE A 1 16.27 6.78 6.36
CA PHE A 1 15.45 5.74 7.02
C PHE A 1 15.71 4.40 6.36
N ASN A 2 15.74 3.29 7.09
CA ASN A 2 16.01 1.96 6.50
C ASN A 2 14.72 1.13 6.49
N PHE A 3 14.06 1.03 5.33
CA PHE A 3 12.82 0.27 5.16
C PHE A 3 12.98 -1.23 5.45
N ASN A 4 14.16 -1.81 5.19
CA ASN A 4 14.44 -3.21 5.51
C ASN A 4 14.53 -3.47 7.01
N SER A 5 15.02 -2.49 7.78
CA SER A 5 15.05 -2.61 9.25
C SER A 5 13.66 -2.67 9.89
N ALA A 6 12.64 -2.11 9.22
CA ALA A 6 11.25 -2.23 9.65
C ALA A 6 10.70 -3.65 9.51
N LYS A 7 11.37 -4.50 8.73
CA LYS A 7 11.05 -5.91 8.45
C LYS A 7 12.03 -6.89 9.10
N SER A 8 12.76 -6.49 10.15
CA SER A 8 13.62 -7.42 10.87
C SER A 8 12.79 -8.45 11.65
N HIS A 9 13.36 -9.62 11.92
CA HIS A 9 12.67 -10.74 12.57
C HIS A 9 12.00 -10.33 13.90
N GLU A 10 12.62 -9.42 14.65
CA GLU A 10 12.12 -8.95 15.95
C GLU A 10 10.90 -8.03 15.86
N LYS A 11 10.59 -7.46 14.69
CA LYS A 11 9.49 -6.49 14.51
C LYS A 11 8.14 -7.15 14.26
N PHE A 12 8.14 -8.42 13.88
CA PHE A 12 6.92 -9.17 13.62
C PHE A 12 6.21 -9.56 14.90
N GLN A 13 4.88 -9.47 14.86
CA GLN A 13 4.01 -9.88 15.97
C GLN A 13 2.79 -10.64 15.43
N ASN A 14 2.34 -11.62 16.21
CA ASN A 14 1.11 -12.35 15.91
C ASN A 14 -0.08 -11.39 15.80
N GLY A 15 -0.92 -11.61 14.79
CA GLY A 15 -2.11 -10.81 14.51
C GLY A 15 -1.87 -9.62 13.58
N GLN A 16 -0.63 -9.20 13.35
CA GLN A 16 -0.30 -8.12 12.41
C GLN A 16 -0.71 -8.47 10.98
N ILE A 17 -1.11 -7.44 10.22
CA ILE A 17 -1.44 -7.56 8.80
C ILE A 17 -0.38 -6.83 8.00
N TRP A 18 0.24 -7.56 7.08
CA TRP A 18 1.34 -7.08 6.27
C TRP A 18 0.95 -7.04 4.80
N SER A 19 1.58 -6.13 4.07
CA SER A 19 1.60 -6.11 2.61
C SER A 19 2.79 -6.90 2.07
N PHE A 20 2.57 -7.58 0.95
CA PHE A 20 3.49 -8.48 0.26
C PHE A 20 3.54 -8.09 -1.23
N TYR A 21 4.72 -8.24 -1.82
CA TYR A 21 4.91 -8.03 -3.25
C TYR A 21 4.14 -9.09 -4.05
N SER A 22 3.42 -8.64 -5.07
CA SER A 22 2.57 -9.50 -5.89
C SER A 22 3.33 -10.01 -7.11
N ASP A 23 2.90 -11.15 -7.64
CA ASP A 23 3.58 -11.80 -8.76
C ASP A 23 3.30 -11.10 -10.10
N GLU A 24 2.25 -10.28 -10.18
CA GLU A 24 1.80 -9.69 -11.45
C GLU A 24 2.62 -8.49 -11.91
N ASP A 25 3.04 -7.64 -10.98
CA ASP A 25 3.89 -6.47 -11.29
C ASP A 25 4.95 -6.18 -10.22
N GLY A 26 5.16 -7.08 -9.26
CA GLY A 26 6.18 -6.94 -8.24
C GLY A 26 5.89 -5.86 -7.20
N LEU A 27 4.69 -5.27 -7.20
CA LEU A 27 4.29 -4.20 -6.29
C LEU A 27 3.53 -4.75 -5.07
N PRO A 28 3.51 -4.05 -3.92
CA PRO A 28 3.00 -4.59 -2.66
C PRO A 28 1.46 -4.58 -2.58
N LYS A 29 0.83 -5.50 -3.31
CA LYS A 29 -0.64 -5.59 -3.50
C LYS A 29 -1.31 -6.76 -2.78
N TYR A 30 -0.54 -7.71 -2.25
CA TYR A 30 -1.06 -8.86 -1.52
C TYR A 30 -1.05 -8.61 -0.02
N TYR A 31 -2.07 -9.09 0.70
CA TYR A 31 -2.20 -8.90 2.14
C TYR A 31 -2.27 -10.23 2.89
N GLY A 32 -1.63 -10.29 4.05
CA GLY A 32 -1.54 -11.50 4.87
C GLY A 32 -1.48 -11.18 6.36
N GLN A 33 -2.11 -12.03 7.17
CA GLN A 33 -2.04 -11.93 8.63
C GLN A 33 -1.04 -12.93 9.19
N ILE A 34 -0.15 -12.47 10.06
CA ILE A 34 0.77 -13.34 10.80
C ILE A 34 -0.02 -14.09 11.87
N LYS A 35 -0.04 -15.42 11.77
CA LYS A 35 -0.74 -16.30 12.70
C LYS A 35 0.20 -16.93 13.74
N ASN A 36 1.43 -17.22 13.34
CA ASN A 36 2.45 -17.75 14.24
C ASN A 36 3.85 -17.28 13.81
N ILE A 37 4.76 -17.18 14.77
CA ILE A 37 6.16 -16.83 14.57
C ILE A 37 7.01 -17.87 15.29
N GLU A 38 7.91 -18.50 14.54
CA GLU A 38 8.93 -19.38 15.09
C GLU A 38 10.25 -18.60 15.12
N SER A 39 10.70 -18.25 16.33
CA SER A 39 11.96 -17.50 16.56
C SER A 39 13.14 -18.41 16.92
N GLY A 40 13.00 -19.72 16.72
CA GLY A 40 14.07 -20.70 16.95
C GLY A 40 15.23 -20.58 15.95
N PRO A 41 16.15 -21.56 15.89
CA PRO A 41 17.32 -21.47 15.00
C PRO A 41 16.93 -21.27 13.52
N ASP A 42 15.76 -21.75 13.11
CA ASP A 42 15.16 -21.50 11.80
C ASP A 42 13.96 -20.55 11.95
N PHE A 43 14.18 -19.26 11.65
CA PHE A 43 13.10 -18.28 11.66
C PHE A 43 12.00 -18.62 10.64
N LYS A 44 10.74 -18.65 11.08
CA LYS A 44 9.58 -18.85 10.19
C LYS A 44 8.40 -17.98 10.60
N LEU A 45 7.78 -17.35 9.60
CA LEU A 45 6.49 -16.69 9.72
C LEU A 45 5.40 -17.56 9.09
N HIS A 46 4.36 -17.85 9.85
CA HIS A 46 3.17 -18.53 9.33
C HIS A 46 2.10 -17.50 9.07
N VAL A 47 1.78 -17.32 7.80
CA VAL A 47 0.88 -16.27 7.32
C VAL A 47 -0.38 -16.89 6.77
N ARG A 48 -1.50 -16.22 6.99
CA ARG A 48 -2.73 -16.52 6.26
C ARG A 48 -3.10 -15.36 5.35
N SER A 49 -3.15 -15.63 4.06
CA SER A 49 -3.52 -14.66 3.04
C SER A 49 -4.94 -14.10 3.27
N LEU A 50 -5.12 -12.83 2.94
CA LEU A 50 -6.41 -12.14 2.95
C LEU A 50 -7.04 -12.17 1.55
N SER A 51 -8.37 -12.11 1.50
CA SER A 51 -9.14 -11.95 0.27
C SER A 51 -10.08 -10.77 0.39
N ALA A 52 -10.14 -9.94 -0.65
CA ALA A 52 -11.11 -8.86 -0.73
C ALA A 52 -12.54 -9.41 -0.65
N CYS A 53 -13.36 -8.77 0.17
CA CYS A 53 -14.76 -9.10 0.34
C CYS A 53 -15.62 -8.24 -0.61
N PRO A 54 -16.74 -8.78 -1.11
CA PRO A 54 -17.76 -7.98 -1.77
C PRO A 54 -18.21 -6.87 -0.81
N GLN A 55 -18.12 -5.61 -1.24
CA GLN A 55 -18.58 -4.51 -0.43
C GLN A 55 -20.10 -4.35 -0.54
N LYS A 56 -20.71 -3.90 0.57
CA LYS A 56 -22.17 -3.94 0.80
C LYS A 56 -22.98 -2.95 -0.06
N ASN A 57 -22.39 -1.95 -0.72
CA ASN A 57 -23.09 -0.99 -1.58
C ASN A 57 -22.16 -0.32 -2.61
N SER A 58 -22.75 0.08 -3.75
CA SER A 58 -22.38 1.06 -4.81
C SER A 58 -20.94 1.28 -5.26
N MET A 59 -19.91 0.72 -4.62
CA MET A 59 -18.52 0.88 -5.01
C MET A 59 -18.27 0.23 -6.37
N ILE A 60 -17.49 0.94 -7.18
CA ILE A 60 -17.06 0.47 -8.49
C ILE A 60 -16.26 -0.82 -8.29
N ARG A 61 -16.43 -1.77 -9.20
CA ARG A 61 -15.75 -3.06 -9.20
C ARG A 61 -14.97 -3.22 -10.48
N TRP A 62 -13.80 -3.83 -10.41
CA TRP A 62 -13.11 -4.31 -11.61
C TRP A 62 -14.00 -5.32 -12.34
N ARG A 63 -14.08 -5.21 -13.67
CA ARG A 63 -14.70 -6.25 -14.50
C ARG A 63 -13.84 -7.50 -14.55
N ASP A 64 -12.53 -7.34 -14.64
CA ASP A 64 -11.58 -8.41 -14.47
C ASP A 64 -11.48 -8.78 -12.99
N LYS A 65 -11.96 -9.98 -12.64
CA LYS A 65 -12.01 -10.46 -11.25
C LYS A 65 -10.64 -10.81 -10.69
N ASN A 66 -9.62 -10.90 -11.53
CA ASN A 66 -8.25 -11.18 -11.13
C ASN A 66 -7.48 -9.91 -10.76
N MET A 67 -8.02 -8.72 -11.09
CA MET A 67 -7.38 -7.47 -10.73
C MET A 67 -7.22 -7.34 -9.20
N PRO A 68 -6.01 -6.99 -8.72
CA PRO A 68 -5.77 -6.82 -7.30
C PRO A 68 -6.60 -5.68 -6.73
N ILE A 69 -7.08 -5.88 -5.51
CA ILE A 69 -7.83 -4.89 -4.73
C ILE A 69 -7.02 -4.60 -3.48
N CYS A 70 -6.62 -3.34 -3.31
CA CYS A 70 -5.80 -2.89 -2.17
C CYS A 70 -6.58 -2.00 -1.18
N CYS A 71 -7.80 -1.61 -1.52
CA CYS A 71 -8.64 -0.79 -0.65
C CYS A 71 -10.02 -1.42 -0.46
N GLY A 72 -10.47 -1.46 0.78
CA GLY A 72 -11.78 -1.95 1.15
C GLY A 72 -11.77 -2.95 2.31
N ARG A 73 -12.67 -3.92 2.24
CA ARG A 73 -12.87 -4.93 3.28
C ARG A 73 -12.15 -6.21 2.88
N PHE A 74 -11.35 -6.75 3.78
CA PHE A 74 -10.59 -7.96 3.57
C PHE A 74 -10.91 -8.96 4.64
N LYS A 75 -11.08 -10.22 4.25
CA LYS A 75 -11.27 -11.33 5.18
C LYS A 75 -10.06 -12.23 5.12
N VAL A 76 -9.60 -12.66 6.29
CA VAL A 76 -8.57 -13.69 6.38
C VAL A 76 -9.14 -14.97 5.76
N LYS A 77 -8.45 -15.54 4.77
CA LYS A 77 -8.89 -16.79 4.11
C LYS A 77 -9.02 -17.91 5.14
N LYS A 78 -9.75 -18.97 4.82
CA LYS A 78 -9.71 -20.23 5.56
C LYS A 78 -8.76 -21.18 4.84
N GLY A 79 -8.05 -22.02 5.57
CA GLY A 79 -7.13 -23.00 4.99
C GLY A 79 -5.77 -23.02 5.65
N GLU A 80 -4.82 -23.59 4.91
CA GLU A 80 -3.43 -23.78 5.34
C GLU A 80 -2.70 -22.45 5.57
N LEU A 81 -1.63 -22.54 6.35
CA LEU A 81 -0.73 -21.42 6.60
C LEU A 81 0.43 -21.49 5.61
N GLU A 82 0.75 -20.36 5.01
CA GLU A 82 1.92 -20.21 4.16
C GLU A 82 3.12 -19.89 5.07
N ALA A 83 4.19 -20.67 4.94
CA ALA A 83 5.39 -20.53 5.75
C ALA A 83 6.47 -19.74 4.99
N TYR A 84 6.95 -18.65 5.59
CA TYR A 84 8.01 -17.80 5.05
C TYR A 84 9.25 -17.90 5.94
N THR A 85 10.38 -18.30 5.35
CA THR A 85 11.69 -18.37 6.01
C THR A 85 12.52 -17.09 5.84
N SER A 86 12.00 -16.13 5.07
CA SER A 86 12.63 -14.85 4.75
C SER A 86 11.61 -13.73 4.80
N THR A 87 12.07 -12.51 5.06
CA THR A 87 11.24 -11.30 5.11
C THR A 87 11.24 -10.52 3.79
N THR A 88 11.96 -10.98 2.78
CA THR A 88 12.10 -10.32 1.47
C THR A 88 10.79 -10.15 0.72
N SER A 89 9.83 -11.07 0.90
CA SER A 89 8.50 -10.98 0.29
C SER A 89 7.59 -9.93 0.94
N PHE A 90 7.93 -9.47 2.15
CA PHE A 90 7.15 -8.48 2.89
C PHE A 90 7.57 -7.07 2.44
N SER A 91 6.60 -6.18 2.34
CA SER A 91 6.82 -4.76 2.06
C SER A 91 6.69 -3.92 3.32
N HIS A 92 5.52 -3.91 3.95
CA HIS A 92 5.26 -3.07 5.13
C HIS A 92 4.06 -3.54 5.95
N LEU A 93 4.04 -3.14 7.22
CA LEU A 93 2.91 -3.34 8.13
C LEU A 93 1.77 -2.40 7.74
N LEU A 94 0.55 -2.93 7.63
CA LEU A 94 -0.63 -2.14 7.31
C LEU A 94 -1.33 -1.64 8.57
N ARG A 95 -1.85 -0.42 8.49
CA ARG A 95 -2.74 0.13 9.51
C ARG A 95 -4.19 -0.25 9.20
N VAL A 96 -4.71 -1.21 9.95
CA VAL A 96 -6.01 -1.84 9.69
C VAL A 96 -7.02 -1.55 10.81
N GLU A 97 -8.30 -1.52 10.46
CA GLU A 97 -9.40 -1.46 11.42
C GLU A 97 -10.20 -2.77 11.43
N PRO A 98 -10.43 -3.40 12.59
CA PRO A 98 -11.33 -4.55 12.66
C PRO A 98 -12.74 -4.14 12.25
N ALA A 99 -13.30 -4.82 11.26
CA ALA A 99 -14.61 -4.49 10.71
C ALA A 99 -15.75 -5.20 11.46
N ASP A 100 -15.56 -6.47 11.82
CA ASP A 100 -16.54 -7.35 12.46
C ASP A 100 -15.81 -8.46 13.24
N LYS A 101 -16.52 -9.22 14.09
CA LYS A 101 -15.97 -10.35 14.88
C LYS A 101 -15.49 -11.57 14.07
N ASN A 102 -15.40 -11.48 12.74
CA ASN A 102 -15.20 -12.61 11.81
C ASN A 102 -13.88 -12.54 11.01
N ASP A 103 -12.78 -12.07 11.62
CA ASP A 103 -11.48 -11.88 10.96
C ASP A 103 -11.59 -11.03 9.68
N VAL A 104 -12.42 -9.98 9.73
CA VAL A 104 -12.60 -9.02 8.64
C VAL A 104 -11.96 -7.69 9.05
N TYR A 105 -11.18 -7.12 8.16
CA TYR A 105 -10.42 -5.89 8.35
C TYR A 105 -10.76 -4.88 7.26
N VAL A 106 -10.75 -3.61 7.61
CA VAL A 106 -10.87 -2.48 6.69
C VAL A 106 -9.47 -1.90 6.47
N ILE A 107 -9.08 -1.81 5.20
CA ILE A 107 -7.82 -1.25 4.74
C ILE A 107 -8.17 -0.16 3.75
N LEU A 108 -7.90 1.09 4.12
CA LEU A 108 -8.22 2.28 3.34
C LEU A 108 -7.04 3.24 3.43
N PRO A 109 -6.80 4.07 2.39
CA PRO A 109 -5.80 5.13 2.46
C PRO A 109 -6.15 6.08 3.61
N ARG A 110 -5.14 6.52 4.36
CA ARG A 110 -5.30 7.43 5.50
C ARG A 110 -4.46 8.67 5.34
N LYS A 111 -4.86 9.76 5.99
CA LYS A 111 -4.11 11.02 6.00
C LYS A 111 -2.64 10.79 6.38
N GLY A 112 -1.75 11.36 5.58
CA GLY A 112 -0.29 11.27 5.72
C GLY A 112 0.35 10.06 5.04
N GLU A 113 -0.44 9.09 4.56
CA GLU A 113 0.11 7.95 3.82
C GLU A 113 0.39 8.31 2.37
N VAL A 114 1.42 7.69 1.81
CA VAL A 114 1.76 7.78 0.38
C VAL A 114 1.24 6.54 -0.33
N TRP A 115 0.60 6.76 -1.48
CA TRP A 115 0.00 5.71 -2.28
C TRP A 115 0.31 5.90 -3.77
N ALA A 116 0.39 4.80 -4.51
CA ALA A 116 0.34 4.80 -5.96
C ALA A 116 -1.13 4.80 -6.43
N LEU A 117 -1.45 5.66 -7.38
CA LEU A 117 -2.73 5.70 -8.09
C LEU A 117 -2.54 5.25 -9.53
N TYR A 118 -3.45 4.41 -10.03
CA TYR A 118 -3.55 4.16 -11.46
C TYR A 118 -3.91 5.46 -12.20
N ARG A 119 -3.06 5.93 -13.12
CA ARG A 119 -3.25 7.23 -13.82
C ARG A 119 -4.46 7.21 -14.75
N ASN A 120 -4.61 6.14 -15.53
CA ASN A 120 -5.67 5.96 -16.53
C ASN A 120 -6.64 4.85 -16.12
N TRP A 121 -7.02 4.83 -14.84
CA TRP A 121 -7.87 3.77 -14.30
C TRP A 121 -9.28 3.81 -14.89
N SER A 122 -9.88 2.63 -15.08
CA SER A 122 -11.32 2.49 -15.33
C SER A 122 -11.78 1.12 -14.85
N ALA A 123 -13.08 0.92 -14.60
CA ALA A 123 -13.60 -0.40 -14.20
C ALA A 123 -13.25 -1.53 -15.21
N GLU A 124 -12.91 -1.18 -16.45
CA GLU A 124 -12.54 -2.11 -17.53
C GLU A 124 -11.05 -2.47 -17.57
N THR A 125 -10.19 -1.82 -16.75
CA THR A 125 -8.76 -2.15 -16.67
C THR A 125 -8.57 -3.62 -16.32
N LYS A 126 -7.67 -4.29 -17.05
CA LYS A 126 -7.40 -5.73 -16.92
C LYS A 126 -6.06 -5.98 -16.27
N LEU A 127 -5.89 -7.19 -15.75
CA LEU A 127 -4.63 -7.63 -15.15
C LEU A 127 -3.47 -7.55 -16.14
N SER A 128 -3.73 -7.90 -17.41
CA SER A 128 -2.74 -7.82 -18.49
C SER A 128 -2.23 -6.41 -18.76
N ASP A 129 -2.98 -5.38 -18.35
CA ASP A 129 -2.60 -3.98 -18.56
C ASP A 129 -1.61 -3.48 -17.50
N LEU A 130 -1.40 -4.25 -16.41
CA LEU A 130 -0.53 -3.86 -15.30
C LEU A 130 0.93 -3.66 -15.73
N GLU A 131 1.43 -4.48 -16.67
CA GLU A 131 2.81 -4.41 -17.19
C GLU A 131 3.15 -3.03 -17.77
N TYR A 132 2.18 -2.36 -18.39
CA TYR A 132 2.36 -1.04 -19.03
C TYR A 132 1.66 0.08 -18.27
N CYS A 133 1.17 -0.22 -17.06
CA CYS A 133 0.38 0.72 -16.31
C CYS A 133 1.24 1.90 -15.83
N LYS A 134 0.64 3.08 -15.83
CA LYS A 134 1.29 4.30 -15.33
C LYS A 134 0.67 4.70 -14.01
N TYR A 135 1.53 5.15 -13.12
CA TYR A 135 1.15 5.52 -11.78
C TYR A 135 1.40 6.99 -11.50
N ASP A 136 0.50 7.60 -10.73
CA ASP A 136 0.77 8.83 -10.00
C ASP A 136 1.07 8.46 -8.55
N ILE A 137 2.11 9.05 -7.97
CA ILE A 137 2.41 8.88 -6.55
C ILE A 137 1.79 10.07 -5.82
N VAL A 138 1.02 9.79 -4.77
CA VAL A 138 0.25 10.81 -4.05
C VAL A 138 0.40 10.67 -2.54
N GLU A 139 0.32 11.78 -1.83
CA GLU A 139 0.15 11.80 -0.36
C GLU A 139 -1.30 12.15 -0.03
N VAL A 140 -1.92 11.39 0.88
CA VAL A 140 -3.29 11.65 1.33
C VAL A 140 -3.30 12.83 2.30
N LEU A 141 -4.05 13.87 1.96
CA LEU A 141 -4.21 15.07 2.78
C LEU A 141 -5.41 14.98 3.74
N GLU A 142 -6.50 14.37 3.28
CA GLU A 142 -7.76 14.24 4.02
C GLU A 142 -8.41 12.88 3.71
N ASP A 143 -8.97 12.23 4.74
CA ASP A 143 -9.59 10.91 4.67
C ASP A 143 -10.98 10.89 5.31
N THR A 144 -11.98 11.35 4.55
CA THR A 144 -13.37 11.47 5.01
C THR A 144 -14.24 10.31 4.52
N ASP A 145 -15.48 10.20 5.01
CA ASP A 145 -16.43 9.20 4.51
C ASP A 145 -16.84 9.43 3.04
N MET A 146 -16.64 10.65 2.52
CA MET A 146 -16.97 11.01 1.14
C MET A 146 -15.86 10.66 0.14
N GLY A 147 -14.62 10.49 0.60
CA GLY A 147 -13.49 10.18 -0.25
C GLY A 147 -12.13 10.56 0.34
N ARG A 148 -11.15 10.74 -0.54
CA ARG A 148 -9.78 11.13 -0.22
C ARG A 148 -9.38 12.36 -1.01
N LYS A 149 -8.88 13.36 -0.31
CA LYS A 149 -8.13 14.45 -0.93
C LYS A 149 -6.67 14.07 -0.93
N VAL A 150 -6.01 14.17 -2.08
CA VAL A 150 -4.60 13.82 -2.22
C VAL A 150 -3.84 14.93 -2.93
N LYS A 151 -2.54 15.05 -2.67
CA LYS A 151 -1.62 15.85 -3.49
C LYS A 151 -0.69 14.94 -4.27
N VAL A 152 -0.38 15.33 -5.50
CA VAL A 152 0.54 14.61 -6.36
C VAL A 152 1.98 14.91 -5.97
N LEU A 153 2.79 13.87 -5.94
CA LEU A 153 4.23 13.94 -5.72
C LEU A 153 4.97 13.75 -7.04
N GLU A 154 6.12 14.38 -7.15
CA GLU A 154 7.06 14.17 -8.26
C GLU A 154 8.44 13.87 -7.73
N ARG A 155 9.17 13.05 -8.48
CA ARG A 155 10.54 12.66 -8.13
C ARG A 155 11.44 13.89 -8.21
N VAL A 156 12.33 14.03 -7.23
CA VAL A 156 13.37 15.06 -7.25
C VAL A 156 14.46 14.65 -8.24
N ASP A 157 14.86 15.56 -9.13
CA ASP A 157 15.90 15.29 -10.11
C ASP A 157 17.21 14.85 -9.45
N GLY A 158 17.84 13.81 -10.01
CA GLY A 158 19.06 13.22 -9.46
C GLY A 158 18.85 12.20 -8.32
N PHE A 159 17.61 12.01 -7.84
CA PHE A 159 17.28 11.03 -6.82
C PHE A 159 16.32 9.97 -7.35
N ASN A 160 16.50 8.71 -6.94
CA ASN A 160 15.65 7.61 -7.36
C ASN A 160 14.36 7.52 -6.53
N SER A 161 14.45 7.83 -5.24
CA SER A 161 13.42 7.57 -4.22
C SER A 161 12.99 8.81 -3.44
N VAL A 162 13.54 9.98 -3.73
CA VAL A 162 13.15 11.24 -3.08
C VAL A 162 12.06 11.93 -3.90
N PHE A 163 10.97 12.29 -3.25
CA PHE A 163 9.80 12.91 -3.85
C PHE A 163 9.45 14.22 -3.14
N LYS A 164 8.99 15.20 -3.92
CA LYS A 164 8.48 16.49 -3.45
C LYS A 164 7.05 16.70 -3.93
N THR A 165 6.35 17.64 -3.32
CA THR A 165 5.02 18.03 -3.81
C THR A 165 5.14 18.62 -5.22
N ARG A 166 4.37 18.08 -6.16
CA ARG A 166 4.25 18.65 -7.50
C ARG A 166 3.47 19.95 -7.42
N LEU A 167 3.98 20.99 -8.07
CA LEU A 167 3.30 22.29 -8.17
C LEU A 167 2.73 22.48 -9.59
N LYS A 168 1.48 22.92 -9.68
CA LYS A 168 0.86 23.45 -10.90
C LYS A 168 0.55 24.92 -10.66
N ASP A 169 1.10 25.78 -11.51
CA ASP A 169 0.95 27.24 -11.40
C ASP A 169 1.29 27.78 -9.99
N GLY A 170 2.31 27.20 -9.34
CA GLY A 170 2.77 27.59 -8.01
C GLY A 170 1.95 27.03 -6.83
N VAL A 171 0.88 26.26 -7.10
CA VAL A 171 0.03 25.65 -6.09
C VAL A 171 0.20 24.13 -6.09
N ALA A 172 0.04 23.47 -4.94
CA ALA A 172 0.08 22.01 -4.87
C ALA A 172 -0.94 21.38 -5.83
N ASP A 173 -0.49 20.45 -6.65
CA ASP A 173 -1.34 19.68 -7.56
C ASP A 173 -2.19 18.70 -6.73
N THR A 174 -3.44 19.07 -6.44
CA THR A 174 -4.36 18.25 -5.63
C THR A 174 -5.49 17.65 -6.46
N MET A 175 -5.99 16.49 -6.04
CA MET A 175 -7.20 15.88 -6.60
C MET A 175 -8.05 15.23 -5.51
N GLU A 176 -9.35 15.14 -5.76
CA GLU A 176 -10.31 14.41 -4.93
C GLU A 176 -10.57 13.04 -5.54
N ILE A 177 -10.50 11.99 -4.73
CA ILE A 177 -10.86 10.62 -5.09
C ILE A 177 -12.14 10.26 -4.33
N PRO A 178 -13.29 10.15 -5.01
CA PRO A 178 -14.54 9.76 -4.38
C PRO A 178 -14.44 8.40 -3.69
N GLN A 179 -15.20 8.19 -2.61
CA GLN A 179 -15.26 6.91 -1.90
C GLN A 179 -15.62 5.72 -2.82
N LEU A 180 -16.38 5.97 -3.88
CA LEU A 180 -16.77 4.96 -4.87
C LEU A 180 -15.64 4.54 -5.81
N GLU A 181 -14.56 5.32 -5.88
CA GLU A 181 -13.41 5.17 -6.79
C GLU A 181 -12.14 4.68 -6.06
N LEU A 182 -12.27 4.10 -4.87
CA LEU A 182 -11.13 3.61 -4.10
C LEU A 182 -10.29 2.56 -4.84
N LEU A 183 -10.81 1.91 -5.88
CA LEU A 183 -10.04 1.03 -6.77
C LEU A 183 -8.92 1.75 -7.54
N ARG A 184 -8.96 3.08 -7.62
CA ARG A 184 -7.87 3.87 -8.20
C ARG A 184 -6.56 3.74 -7.39
N PHE A 185 -6.66 3.49 -6.08
CA PHE A 185 -5.51 3.24 -5.23
C PHE A 185 -4.94 1.85 -5.51
N SER A 186 -3.72 1.84 -6.06
CA SER A 186 -3.03 0.62 -6.44
C SER A 186 -2.39 -0.08 -5.24
N HIS A 187 -1.59 0.63 -4.46
CA HIS A 187 -0.92 0.12 -3.26
C HIS A 187 -0.33 1.29 -2.44
N GLN A 188 -0.08 1.04 -1.16
CA GLN A 188 0.62 1.97 -0.28
C GLN A 188 2.13 1.88 -0.53
N ILE A 189 2.80 3.03 -0.50
CA ILE A 189 4.26 3.15 -0.60
C ILE A 189 4.76 3.63 0.76
N PRO A 190 5.61 2.85 1.47
CA PRO A 190 6.23 3.30 2.70
C PRO A 190 7.04 4.57 2.44
N ALA A 191 6.87 5.57 3.31
CA ALA A 191 7.48 6.88 3.17
C ALA A 191 8.08 7.35 4.49
N PHE A 192 9.17 8.11 4.40
CA PHE A 192 9.81 8.79 5.51
C PHE A 192 10.07 10.24 5.14
N GLN A 193 9.65 11.17 6.00
CA GLN A 193 9.89 12.59 5.77
C GLN A 193 11.32 12.97 6.13
N LEU A 194 12.03 13.56 5.17
CA LEU A 194 13.40 14.05 5.37
C LEU A 194 13.38 15.31 6.24
N THR A 195 14.10 15.24 7.35
CA THR A 195 14.34 16.35 8.28
C THR A 195 15.63 17.08 7.93
N GLU A 196 15.96 18.14 8.68
CA GLU A 196 17.22 18.84 8.48
C GLU A 196 18.42 17.92 8.72
N GLU A 197 18.37 17.09 9.77
CA GLU A 197 19.45 16.17 10.14
C GLU A 197 19.62 15.03 9.14
N THR A 198 18.55 14.64 8.46
CA THR A 198 18.54 13.45 7.58
C THR A 198 18.58 13.78 6.09
N GLY A 199 18.19 15.00 5.71
CA GLY A 199 18.04 15.39 4.30
C GLY A 199 18.75 16.69 3.91
N GLY A 200 19.22 17.51 4.86
CA GLY A 200 19.87 18.79 4.55
C GLY A 200 19.02 19.66 3.63
N SER A 201 19.49 19.88 2.39
CA SER A 201 18.77 20.65 1.35
C SER A 201 17.47 19.99 0.87
N LEU A 202 17.26 18.70 1.15
CA LEU A 202 16.05 17.93 0.82
C LEU A 202 15.01 17.96 1.93
N ARG A 203 15.22 18.76 2.99
CA ARG A 203 14.27 18.91 4.09
C ARG A 203 12.85 19.16 3.56
N GLY A 204 11.89 18.41 4.10
CA GLY A 204 10.48 18.48 3.69
C GLY A 204 10.12 17.59 2.50
N CYS A 205 11.08 16.99 1.81
CA CYS A 205 10.82 15.92 0.85
C CYS A 205 10.53 14.59 1.54
N LEU A 206 9.97 13.65 0.79
CA LEU A 206 9.68 12.29 1.23
C LEU A 206 10.66 11.33 0.57
N GLU A 207 11.37 10.54 1.37
CA GLU A 207 12.07 9.34 0.91
C GLU A 207 11.06 8.19 0.88
N LEU A 208 10.88 7.57 -0.29
CA LEU A 208 9.98 6.43 -0.47
C LEU A 208 10.77 5.12 -0.50
N ASP A 209 10.15 4.00 -0.13
CA ASP A 209 10.75 2.67 -0.29
C ASP A 209 10.95 2.38 -1.78
N PRO A 210 12.21 2.29 -2.28
CA PRO A 210 12.49 2.11 -3.69
C PRO A 210 11.88 0.83 -4.27
N SER A 211 11.71 -0.21 -3.44
CA SER A 211 11.11 -1.49 -3.89
C SER A 211 9.59 -1.41 -4.05
N ALA A 212 8.94 -0.35 -3.58
CA ALA A 212 7.50 -0.14 -3.73
C ALA A 212 7.17 1.01 -4.71
N VAL A 213 8.17 1.68 -5.29
CA VAL A 213 7.96 2.72 -6.31
C VAL A 213 7.80 2.05 -7.69
N PRO A 214 6.71 2.32 -8.44
CA PRO A 214 6.51 1.80 -9.80
C PRO A 214 7.47 2.34 -10.86
#